data_AF-A0A7J3J6X5-F1
#
_entry.id   AF-A0A7J3J6X5-F1
#
_cell.length_a   1.000
_cell.length_b   1.000
_cell.length_c   1.000
_cell.angle_alpha   90.00
_cell.angle_beta   90.00
_cell.angle_gamma   90.00
#
_symmetry.space_group_name_H-M   'P 1'
#
loop_
_entity.id
_entity.type
_entity.pdbx_description
1 polymer ?
#
loop_
_entity_poly.entity_id
_entity_poly.type
_entity_poly.pdbx_seq_one_letter_code
_entity_poly.pdbx_strand_id
1 'polypeptide(L)'
;VDVLCGVLTGANYGKNVKHTTEKASANVGHFMIAIDIDKITPINTFLDRIEEYKSYVKNLTRISENTEVWVPGEKAWLTMETRKRRGIPIHKNILMEIQEEGEKVGVKFSVKIVRETV
;
A
#
# COMPACT_ATOMS: atom_id res chain seq x y z
N VAL A 1 -12.11 -2.43 -12.95
CA VAL A 1 -10.76 -1.85 -13.07
C VAL A 1 -10.40 -1.63 -14.53
N ASP A 2 -10.34 -2.67 -15.38
CA ASP A 2 -9.96 -2.54 -16.80
C ASP A 2 -10.78 -1.54 -17.62
N VAL A 3 -12.09 -1.43 -17.37
CA VAL A 3 -12.93 -0.48 -18.11
C VAL A 3 -12.50 0.97 -17.84
N LEU A 4 -12.32 1.35 -16.58
CA LEU A 4 -11.96 2.72 -16.21
C LEU A 4 -10.49 3.02 -16.43
N CYS A 5 -9.61 2.05 -16.15
CA CYS A 5 -8.17 2.25 -16.23
C CYS A 5 -7.63 2.04 -17.65
N GLY A 6 -8.15 1.06 -18.40
CA GLY A 6 -7.68 0.71 -19.74
C GLY A 6 -8.58 1.25 -20.84
N VAL A 7 -9.81 0.75 -20.93
CA VAL A 7 -10.72 1.06 -22.04
C VAL A 7 -11.01 2.56 -22.14
N LEU A 8 -11.39 3.21 -21.03
CA LEU A 8 -11.75 4.63 -21.00
C LEU A 8 -10.56 5.55 -21.29
N THR A 9 -9.37 5.21 -20.81
CA THR A 9 -8.17 6.06 -20.95
C THR A 9 -7.45 5.84 -22.29
N GLY A 10 -7.79 4.77 -23.03
CA GLY A 10 -7.08 4.33 -24.22
C GLY A 10 -5.78 3.53 -23.92
N ALA A 11 -5.54 3.16 -22.66
CA ALA A 11 -4.41 2.31 -22.28
C ALA A 11 -4.67 0.82 -22.56
N ASN A 12 -3.66 -0.02 -22.38
CA ASN A 12 -3.83 -1.47 -22.52
C ASN A 12 -4.69 -2.04 -21.38
N TYR A 13 -5.37 -3.15 -21.66
CA TYR A 13 -6.21 -3.87 -20.70
C TYR A 13 -6.06 -5.39 -20.85
N GLY A 14 -6.37 -6.13 -19.78
CA GLY A 14 -6.23 -7.57 -19.74
C GLY A 14 -4.85 -8.05 -20.19
N LYS A 15 -4.80 -9.06 -21.07
CA LYS A 15 -3.56 -9.67 -21.57
C LYS A 15 -2.64 -8.74 -22.37
N ASN A 16 -3.11 -7.56 -22.78
CA ASN A 16 -2.33 -6.63 -23.58
C ASN A 16 -1.40 -5.75 -22.72
N VAL A 17 -1.62 -5.71 -21.41
CA VAL A 17 -0.72 -5.02 -20.47
C VAL A 17 0.57 -5.82 -20.38
N LYS A 18 1.71 -5.21 -20.77
CA LYS A 18 3.01 -5.90 -20.80
C LYS A 18 3.72 -5.84 -19.46
N HIS A 19 4.69 -6.73 -19.24
CA HIS A 19 5.50 -6.70 -18.03
C HIS A 19 6.47 -5.51 -18.02
N THR A 20 6.76 -5.00 -16.83
CA THR A 20 7.71 -3.88 -16.64
C THR A 20 9.16 -4.20 -17.02
N THR A 21 9.48 -5.49 -17.18
CA THR A 21 10.80 -5.97 -17.59
C THR A 21 10.95 -6.11 -19.11
N GLU A 22 9.87 -5.97 -19.87
CA GLU A 22 9.92 -6.00 -21.33
C GLU A 22 10.44 -4.68 -21.91
N LYS A 23 11.07 -4.75 -23.09
CA LYS A 23 11.55 -3.55 -23.80
C LYS A 23 10.40 -2.65 -24.28
N ALA A 24 9.24 -3.23 -24.53
CA ALA A 24 8.08 -2.50 -24.99
C ALA A 24 7.31 -1.92 -23.80
N SER A 25 6.75 -0.72 -23.96
CA SER A 25 5.96 -0.08 -22.91
C SER A 25 4.83 -1.00 -22.42
N ALA A 26 4.70 -1.10 -21.09
CA ALA A 26 3.60 -1.79 -20.43
C ALA A 26 2.22 -1.19 -20.77
N ASN A 27 2.20 0.12 -21.08
CA ASN A 27 0.99 0.91 -21.35
C ASN A 27 -0.11 0.66 -20.30
N VAL A 28 0.27 0.73 -19.02
CA VAL A 28 -0.66 0.63 -17.89
C VAL A 28 -1.45 1.92 -17.79
N GLY A 29 -2.77 1.81 -17.72
CA GLY A 29 -3.63 2.95 -17.43
C GLY A 29 -4.03 3.01 -15.95
N HIS A 30 -4.32 4.22 -15.49
CA HIS A 30 -4.73 4.49 -14.11
C HIS A 30 -6.01 5.32 -14.12
N PHE A 31 -6.81 5.16 -13.07
CA PHE A 31 -8.02 5.96 -12.84
C PHE A 31 -8.00 6.46 -11.40
N MET A 32 -8.24 7.76 -11.22
CA MET A 32 -8.32 8.40 -9.91
C MET A 32 -9.65 9.13 -9.79
N ILE A 33 -10.28 9.03 -8.61
CA ILE A 33 -11.49 9.77 -8.27
C ILE A 33 -11.30 10.44 -6.91
N ALA A 34 -11.73 11.70 -6.81
CA ALA A 34 -11.82 12.44 -5.56
C ALA A 34 -13.27 12.91 -5.39
N ILE A 35 -13.83 12.71 -4.21
CA ILE A 35 -15.19 13.12 -3.87
C ILE A 35 -15.10 14.16 -2.77
N ASP A 36 -15.64 15.34 -3.02
CA ASP A 36 -15.77 16.39 -2.01
C ASP A 36 -16.96 16.07 -1.10
N ILE A 37 -16.65 15.55 0.10
CA ILE A 37 -17.66 15.10 1.07
C ILE A 37 -18.54 16.26 1.55
N ASP A 38 -17.98 17.47 1.70
CA ASP A 38 -18.71 18.64 2.20
C ASP A 38 -19.84 19.10 1.26
N LYS A 39 -19.82 18.66 0.00
CA LYS A 39 -20.92 18.88 -0.97
C LYS A 39 -22.08 17.92 -0.80
N ILE A 40 -21.92 16.85 -0.02
CA ILE A 40 -22.91 15.80 0.20
C ILE A 40 -23.48 15.91 1.62
N THR A 41 -22.62 16.08 2.61
CA THR A 41 -22.99 16.17 4.03
C THR A 41 -21.92 16.94 4.80
N PRO A 42 -22.25 17.60 5.93
CA PRO A 42 -21.22 18.24 6.75
C PRO A 42 -20.12 17.26 7.14
N ILE A 43 -18.84 17.62 6.96
CA ILE A 43 -17.71 16.72 7.21
C ILE A 43 -17.74 16.05 8.58
N ASN A 44 -18.11 16.78 9.64
CA ASN A 44 -18.15 16.21 10.99
C ASN A 44 -19.20 15.09 11.09
N THR A 45 -20.38 15.27 10.49
CA THR A 45 -21.41 14.22 10.42
C THR A 45 -20.91 12.99 9.68
N PHE A 46 -20.15 13.17 8.59
CA PHE A 46 -19.53 12.04 7.88
C PHE A 46 -18.50 11.32 8.75
N LEU A 47 -17.62 12.06 9.43
CA LEU A 47 -16.57 11.49 10.28
C LEU A 47 -17.14 10.74 11.49
N ASP A 48 -18.20 11.27 12.13
CA ASP A 48 -18.90 10.59 13.22
C ASP A 48 -19.44 9.23 12.75
N ARG A 49 -20.04 9.19 11.55
CA ARG A 49 -20.53 7.94 10.94
C ARG A 49 -19.41 6.96 10.59
N ILE A 50 -18.24 7.45 10.19
CA ILE A 50 -17.06 6.60 9.98
C ILE A 50 -16.59 6.00 11.31
N GLU A 51 -16.64 6.75 12.41
CA GLU A 51 -16.28 6.23 13.73
C GLU A 51 -17.27 5.18 14.22
N GLU A 52 -18.58 5.43 14.05
CA GLU A 52 -19.63 4.45 14.33
C GLU A 52 -19.43 3.17 13.50
N TYR A 53 -19.16 3.31 12.20
CA TYR A 53 -18.88 2.18 11.32
C TYR A 53 -17.64 1.38 11.75
N LYS A 54 -16.55 2.08 12.10
CA LYS A 54 -15.33 1.46 12.61
C LYS A 54 -15.62 0.67 13.88
N SER A 55 -16.33 1.27 14.84
CA SER A 55 -16.73 0.62 16.09
C SER A 55 -17.58 -0.63 15.83
N TYR A 56 -18.56 -0.54 14.93
CA TYR A 56 -19.36 -1.68 14.51
C TYR A 56 -18.51 -2.83 13.98
N VAL A 57 -17.61 -2.56 13.02
CA VAL A 57 -16.74 -3.58 12.42
C VAL A 57 -15.83 -4.23 13.47
N LYS A 58 -15.23 -3.42 14.36
CA LYS A 58 -14.33 -3.92 15.42
C LYS A 58 -15.05 -4.81 16.46
N ASN A 59 -16.37 -4.65 16.61
CA ASN A 59 -17.19 -5.41 17.54
C ASN A 59 -17.87 -6.64 16.91
N LEU A 60 -17.60 -6.96 15.63
CA LEU A 60 -18.11 -8.20 15.02
C LEU A 60 -17.54 -9.43 15.74
N THR A 61 -18.35 -10.50 15.75
CA THR A 61 -17.94 -11.79 16.33
C THR A 61 -16.65 -12.28 15.69
N ARG A 62 -15.65 -12.55 16.53
CA ARG A 62 -14.35 -13.07 16.11
C ARG A 62 -14.48 -14.54 15.72
N ILE A 63 -13.66 -14.99 14.77
CA ILE A 63 -13.61 -16.39 14.34
C ILE A 63 -13.04 -17.28 15.47
N SER A 64 -12.12 -16.73 16.26
CA SER A 64 -11.62 -17.32 17.51
C SER A 64 -11.10 -16.25 18.47
N GLU A 65 -10.91 -16.60 19.73
CA GLU A 65 -10.41 -15.68 20.78
C GLU A 65 -9.07 -15.01 20.40
N ASN A 66 -8.23 -15.70 19.62
CA ASN A 66 -6.92 -15.23 19.20
C ASN A 66 -6.93 -14.43 17.88
N THR A 67 -8.11 -14.14 17.34
CA THR A 67 -8.25 -13.34 16.10
C THR A 67 -8.78 -11.96 16.39
N GLU A 68 -8.31 -10.99 15.60
CA GLU A 68 -8.73 -9.61 15.67
C GLU A 68 -9.42 -9.24 14.36
N VAL A 69 -10.53 -8.50 14.44
CA VAL A 69 -11.21 -7.93 13.27
C VAL A 69 -10.55 -6.59 12.95
N TRP A 70 -10.21 -6.35 11.70
CA TRP A 70 -9.45 -5.18 11.28
C TRP A 70 -10.25 -4.34 10.30
N VAL A 71 -10.17 -3.02 10.42
CA VAL A 71 -10.64 -2.14 9.33
C VAL A 71 -9.57 -2.03 8.24
N PRO A 72 -9.97 -1.84 6.97
CA PRO A 72 -9.02 -1.61 5.88
C PRO A 72 -8.03 -0.49 6.23
N GLY A 73 -6.73 -0.78 6.12
CA GLY A 73 -5.65 0.14 6.45
C GLY A 73 -5.07 0.03 7.87
N GLU A 74 -5.80 -0.53 8.85
CA GLU A 74 -5.37 -0.60 10.26
C GLU A 74 -4.06 -1.38 10.44
N LYS A 75 -3.95 -2.58 9.84
CA LYS A 75 -2.71 -3.39 9.88
C LYS A 75 -1.51 -2.69 9.26
N ALA A 76 -1.73 -2.01 8.14
CA ALA A 76 -0.67 -1.27 7.44
C ALA A 76 -0.20 -0.08 8.28
N TRP A 77 -1.14 0.65 8.91
CA TRP A 77 -0.84 1.74 9.82
C TRP A 77 -0.04 1.27 11.04
N LEU A 78 -0.44 0.17 11.70
CA LEU A 78 0.30 -0.42 12.82
C LEU A 78 1.70 -0.89 12.42
N THR A 79 1.83 -1.48 11.23
CA THR A 79 3.12 -1.90 10.69
C THR A 79 4.01 -0.69 10.42
N MET A 80 3.46 0.39 9.85
CA MET A 80 4.18 1.65 9.64
C MET A 80 4.65 2.24 10.97
N GLU A 81 3.78 2.36 11.96
CA GLU A 81 4.13 2.89 13.29
C GLU A 81 5.23 2.06 13.97
N THR A 82 5.13 0.73 13.86
CA THR A 82 6.17 -0.18 14.36
C THR A 82 7.51 0.06 13.64
N ARG A 83 7.50 0.16 12.31
CA ARG A 83 8.71 0.34 11.49
C ARG A 83 9.34 1.73 11.65
N LYS A 84 8.56 2.77 11.89
CA LYS A 84 9.08 4.11 12.25
C LYS A 84 9.90 4.08 13.53
N ARG A 85 9.47 3.31 14.53
CA ARG A 85 10.13 3.23 15.85
C ARG A 85 11.26 2.21 15.90
N ARG A 86 11.11 1.08 15.21
CA ARG A 86 12.01 -0.10 15.32
C ARG A 86 12.92 -0.30 14.11
N GLY A 87 12.74 0.49 13.04
CA GLY A 87 13.38 0.28 11.75
C GLY A 87 12.56 -0.60 10.81
N ILE A 88 12.84 -0.50 9.51
CA ILE A 88 12.22 -1.33 8.47
C ILE A 88 12.99 -2.66 8.41
N PRO A 89 12.32 -3.82 8.63
CA PRO A 89 12.97 -5.10 8.45
C PRO A 89 13.23 -5.34 6.96
N ILE A 90 14.48 -5.60 6.60
CA ILE A 90 14.93 -5.89 5.24
C ILE A 90 15.64 -7.24 5.28
N HIS A 91 15.26 -8.15 4.39
CA HIS A 91 15.94 -9.44 4.27
C HIS A 91 17.38 -9.24 3.79
N LYS A 92 18.33 -10.01 4.33
CA LYS A 92 19.76 -9.84 4.02
C LYS A 92 20.07 -9.85 2.52
N ASN A 93 19.46 -10.76 1.76
CA ASN A 93 19.63 -10.82 0.30
C ASN A 93 19.16 -9.54 -0.40
N ILE A 94 18.03 -8.97 0.01
CA ILE A 94 17.53 -7.71 -0.55
C ILE A 94 18.46 -6.54 -0.21
N LEU A 95 19.03 -6.52 0.99
CA LEU A 95 20.01 -5.50 1.37
C LEU A 95 21.26 -5.57 0.48
N MET A 96 21.77 -6.77 0.21
CA MET A 96 22.91 -6.99 -0.69
C MET A 96 22.57 -6.58 -2.13
N GLU A 97 21.41 -6.98 -2.65
CA GLU A 97 20.95 -6.57 -3.99
C GLU A 97 20.88 -5.05 -4.14
N ILE A 98 20.33 -4.34 -3.15
CA ILE A 98 20.27 -2.86 -3.18
C ILE A 98 21.69 -2.25 -3.17
N GLN A 99 22.63 -2.82 -2.41
CA GLN A 99 24.02 -2.36 -2.39
C GLN A 99 24.71 -2.56 -3.74
N GLU A 100 24.55 -3.74 -4.34
CA GLU A 100 25.07 -4.07 -5.66
C GLU A 100 24.50 -3.15 -6.75
N GLU A 101 23.18 -2.89 -6.74
CA GLU A 101 22.56 -1.94 -7.68
C GLU A 101 23.10 -0.53 -7.50
N GLY A 102 23.32 -0.10 -6.26
CA GLY A 102 23.96 1.18 -5.94
C GLY A 102 25.36 1.30 -6.55
N GLU A 103 26.19 0.25 -6.40
CA GLU A 103 27.53 0.22 -7.00
C GLU A 103 27.50 0.31 -8.53
N LYS A 104 26.59 -0.43 -9.19
CA LYS A 104 26.42 -0.40 -10.66
C LYS A 104 26.12 0.99 -11.20
N VAL A 105 25.32 1.77 -10.46
CA VAL A 105 24.93 3.14 -10.85
C VAL A 105 25.83 4.21 -10.24
N GLY A 106 26.88 3.84 -9.50
CA GLY A 106 27.83 4.76 -8.87
C GLY A 106 27.28 5.50 -7.64
N VAL A 107 26.18 5.02 -7.05
CA VAL A 107 25.56 5.58 -5.84
C VAL A 107 25.78 4.64 -4.66
N LYS A 108 26.65 5.03 -3.74
CA LYS A 108 26.89 4.23 -2.53
C LYS A 108 25.63 4.17 -1.67
N PHE A 109 25.11 2.97 -1.46
CA PHE A 109 24.02 2.72 -0.52
C PHE A 109 24.56 2.39 0.88
N SER A 110 24.18 3.19 1.87
CA SER A 110 24.49 2.93 3.27
C SER A 110 23.28 3.21 4.17
N VAL A 111 23.06 2.33 5.14
CA VAL A 111 21.97 2.47 6.13
C VAL A 111 22.48 2.10 7.51
N LYS A 112 21.92 2.74 8.55
CA LYS A 112 22.20 2.36 9.93
C LYS A 112 21.43 1.09 10.27
N ILE A 113 22.14 0.01 10.57
CA ILE A 113 21.54 -1.23 11.06
C ILE A 113 21.15 -1.03 12.53
N VAL A 114 19.85 -1.07 12.82
CA VAL A 114 19.31 -0.86 14.18
C VAL A 114 19.31 -2.17 14.98
N ARG A 115 19.10 -3.31 14.31
CA ARG A 115 19.11 -4.66 14.88
C ARG A 115 19.29 -5.69 13.76
N GLU A 116 20.08 -6.72 14.02
CA GLU A 116 20.17 -7.91 13.17
C GLU A 116 19.47 -9.08 13.88
N THR A 117 18.79 -9.92 13.11
CA THR A 117 18.12 -11.13 13.60
C THR A 117 18.55 -12.29 12.71
N VAL A 118 18.83 -13.43 13.34
CA VAL A 118 19.21 -14.68 12.68
C VAL A 118 18.06 -15.21 11.84
#